data_AF-A0A925GZS4-F1
#
_entry.id   AF-A0A925GZS4-F1
#
_cell.length_a   1.000
_cell.length_b   1.000
_cell.length_c   1.000
_cell.angle_alpha   90.00
_cell.angle_beta   90.00
_cell.angle_gamma   90.00
#
_symmetry.space_group_name_H-M   'P 1'
#
loop_
_entity.id
_entity.type
_entity.pdbx_description
1 polymer ?
#
loop_
_entity_poly.entity_id
_entity_poly.type
_entity_poly.pdbx_seq_one_letter_code
_entity_poly.pdbx_strand_id
1 'polypeptide(L)'
;MRAMVLAALLATGGFAQTTFELTPLRAGGRTGSVTVHSGPEGLIIKGKVAGGLPEFARTANEMAAKDHIGIWLASASDPVLPMIGWGNQFGMWNCASENIDAKARELCPAFVEDMEAYRAIFRRLFVRQYQLAPNISVETFATAAYSSIEREYQKPGLDKLILLKPIVAPVFDFMPTTNGYEFTALLPWTALPPVNSLKLDRLRVMVDVFSAHAGATGSQPYSSTAQNRRYGQPSTFPVVTLDPPMMYTITSCGYELSLSDIFHKEYPAWFLPGNTGQVREAFIIQNFATGYQYEPDSLSPTINSTRFFEREVAPGQFVCGPLLARRDKGRLQRTAFPVDDAKLETKLLPDQSLLIKSGPTEATKSPFGSGMCGACPLITFSIYRAFNLGPIERLYELSEVFQNSIPELAAVEVRLSPDWKKFTVYRKFDLPPVRWDSESKCFDGRRYLGCGITEGVPAPKPENSHAGSNQ
;
A
#
# COMPACT_ATOMS: atom_id res chain seq x y z
N MET A 1 31.53 -4.52 8.42
CA MET A 1 30.54 -5.09 7.47
C MET A 1 29.97 -4.06 6.49
N ARG A 2 29.41 -2.91 6.92
CA ARG A 2 28.82 -1.90 6.00
C ARG A 2 29.76 -1.36 4.91
N ALA A 3 31.03 -1.08 5.22
CA ALA A 3 32.01 -0.61 4.24
C ALA A 3 32.41 -1.67 3.18
N MET A 4 32.30 -2.98 3.49
CA MET A 4 32.61 -4.06 2.54
C MET A 4 31.51 -4.26 1.49
N VAL A 5 30.24 -4.00 1.83
CA VAL A 5 29.11 -4.10 0.88
C VAL A 5 29.21 -3.01 -0.18
N LEU A 6 29.59 -1.78 0.22
CA LEU A 6 29.74 -0.66 -0.71
C LEU A 6 30.87 -0.89 -1.72
N ALA A 7 31.98 -1.48 -1.30
CA ALA A 7 33.14 -1.74 -2.17
C ALA A 7 32.84 -2.80 -3.25
N ALA A 8 32.04 -3.83 -2.93
CA ALA A 8 31.65 -4.87 -3.89
C ALA A 8 30.72 -4.35 -5.01
N LEU A 9 29.89 -3.34 -4.70
CA LEU A 9 28.99 -2.70 -5.67
C LEU A 9 29.73 -1.83 -6.71
N LEU A 10 31.02 -1.51 -6.49
CA LEU A 10 31.81 -0.64 -7.38
C LEU A 10 32.40 -1.37 -8.60
N ALA A 11 32.36 -2.70 -8.65
CA ALA A 11 33.05 -3.50 -9.68
C ALA A 11 32.17 -3.87 -10.90
N THR A 12 30.89 -3.50 -10.93
CA THR A 12 29.98 -3.85 -12.04
C THR A 12 30.00 -2.76 -13.13
N GLY A 13 30.95 -2.86 -14.06
CA GLY A 13 30.89 -2.13 -15.32
C GLY A 13 29.78 -2.71 -16.20
N GLY A 14 28.75 -1.94 -16.52
CA GLY A 14 27.70 -2.37 -17.46
C GLY A 14 26.33 -1.70 -17.31
N PHE A 15 26.05 -1.00 -16.21
CA PHE A 15 24.77 -0.30 -16.02
C PHE A 15 24.80 1.10 -16.62
N ALA A 16 23.71 1.52 -17.27
CA ALA A 16 23.60 2.89 -17.74
C ALA A 16 23.61 3.85 -16.55
N GLN A 17 24.35 4.95 -16.68
CA GLN A 17 24.48 5.95 -15.64
C GLN A 17 24.04 7.29 -16.19
N THR A 18 23.29 8.06 -15.40
CA THR A 18 22.95 9.43 -15.73
C THR A 18 23.82 10.37 -14.93
N THR A 19 24.56 11.26 -15.59
CA THR A 19 25.41 12.26 -14.94
C THR A 19 24.81 13.65 -15.09
N PHE A 20 24.83 14.41 -14.01
CA PHE A 20 24.36 15.78 -13.93
C PHE A 20 25.48 16.68 -13.40
N GLU A 21 25.53 17.92 -13.88
CA GLU A 21 26.39 18.95 -13.31
C GLU A 21 25.73 19.61 -12.11
N LEU A 22 26.51 19.90 -11.06
CA LEU A 22 26.09 20.70 -9.93
C LEU A 22 26.24 22.18 -10.26
N THR A 23 25.11 22.87 -10.42
CA THR A 23 25.08 24.30 -10.71
C THR A 23 24.87 25.09 -9.42
N PRO A 24 25.77 26.01 -9.04
CA PRO A 24 25.55 26.93 -7.93
C PRO A 24 24.31 27.79 -8.17
N LEU A 25 23.30 27.68 -7.32
CA LEU A 25 22.08 28.49 -7.40
C LEU A 25 22.09 29.66 -6.42
N ARG A 26 23.07 29.69 -5.53
CA ARG A 26 23.36 30.80 -4.61
C ARG A 26 24.85 31.05 -4.52
N ALA A 27 25.23 32.29 -4.24
CA ALA A 27 26.61 32.66 -4.00
C ALA A 27 27.22 31.78 -2.89
N GLY A 28 28.40 31.21 -3.14
CA GLY A 28 29.05 30.24 -2.24
C GLY A 28 28.69 28.77 -2.49
N GLY A 29 27.79 28.47 -3.43
CA GLY A 29 27.51 27.09 -3.85
C GLY A 29 28.72 26.45 -4.57
N ARG A 30 28.98 25.17 -4.29
CA ARG A 30 30.10 24.40 -4.87
C ARG A 30 29.75 23.81 -6.23
N THR A 31 30.69 23.73 -7.16
CA THR A 31 30.51 23.02 -8.43
C THR A 31 30.88 21.55 -8.31
N GLY A 32 30.57 20.75 -9.33
CA GLY A 32 30.89 19.33 -9.34
C GLY A 32 29.96 18.55 -10.25
N SER A 33 29.94 17.23 -10.11
CA SER A 33 29.06 16.35 -10.86
C SER A 33 28.44 15.28 -9.96
N VAL A 34 27.27 14.79 -10.35
CA VAL A 34 26.53 13.73 -9.67
C VAL A 34 26.15 12.69 -10.69
N THR A 35 26.44 11.43 -10.40
CA THR A 35 26.07 10.28 -11.21
C THR A 35 25.07 9.41 -10.46
N VAL A 36 23.98 9.04 -11.12
CA VAL A 36 22.90 8.20 -10.59
C VAL A 36 22.78 6.94 -11.44
N HIS A 37 22.67 5.78 -10.78
CA HIS A 37 22.37 4.51 -11.43
C HIS A 37 21.59 3.58 -10.48
N SER A 38 20.90 2.59 -11.05
CA SER A 38 20.26 1.51 -10.30
C SER A 38 21.26 0.39 -10.00
N GLY A 39 21.07 -0.29 -8.88
CA GLY A 39 21.74 -1.53 -8.52
C GLY A 39 20.76 -2.51 -7.86
N PRO A 40 21.20 -3.74 -7.52
CA PRO A 40 20.31 -4.76 -6.95
C PRO A 40 19.63 -4.31 -5.64
N GLU A 41 20.34 -3.54 -4.82
CA GLU A 41 19.85 -3.10 -3.51
C GLU A 41 19.08 -1.78 -3.54
N GLY A 42 19.16 -0.99 -4.62
CA GLY A 42 18.56 0.34 -4.66
C GLY A 42 19.19 1.30 -5.67
N LEU A 43 19.01 2.59 -5.45
CA LEU A 43 19.68 3.64 -6.22
C LEU A 43 21.02 3.97 -5.59
N ILE A 44 22.06 4.07 -6.43
CA ILE A 44 23.39 4.50 -6.03
C ILE A 44 23.62 5.89 -6.63
N ILE A 45 23.83 6.86 -5.75
CA ILE A 45 24.10 8.26 -6.10
C ILE A 45 25.52 8.56 -5.67
N LYS A 46 26.38 8.88 -6.64
CA LYS A 46 27.76 9.30 -6.40
C LYS A 46 27.91 10.74 -6.79
N GLY A 47 28.69 11.51 -6.06
CA GLY A 47 29.01 12.87 -6.47
C GLY A 47 30.46 13.22 -6.22
N LYS A 48 31.00 14.08 -7.08
CA LYS A 48 32.29 14.74 -6.91
C LYS A 48 32.03 16.22 -6.74
N VAL A 49 32.46 16.80 -5.63
CA VAL A 49 32.19 18.20 -5.28
C VAL A 49 33.52 18.92 -5.13
N ALA A 50 33.68 20.01 -5.86
CA ALA A 50 34.88 20.83 -5.82
C ALA A 50 34.90 21.77 -4.59
N GLY A 51 36.09 22.17 -4.16
CA GLY A 51 36.29 23.19 -3.13
C GLY A 51 37.01 22.67 -1.88
N GLY A 52 36.81 23.35 -0.74
CA GLY A 52 37.38 22.93 0.54
C GLY A 52 36.71 21.67 1.11
N LEU A 53 37.30 21.11 2.17
CA LEU A 53 36.69 20.00 2.89
C LEU A 53 35.35 20.41 3.51
N PRO A 54 34.32 19.55 3.44
CA PRO A 54 33.03 19.89 3.98
C PRO A 54 33.01 19.83 5.50
N GLU A 55 32.31 20.79 6.13
CA GLU A 55 32.00 20.75 7.54
C GLU A 55 30.61 20.15 7.74
N PHE A 56 30.52 18.82 7.61
CA PHE A 56 29.25 18.11 7.66
C PHE A 56 28.54 18.22 9.02
N ALA A 57 27.21 18.28 8.97
CA ALA A 57 26.35 18.19 10.15
C ALA A 57 26.62 16.89 10.93
N ARG A 58 26.69 17.01 12.26
CA ARG A 58 26.87 15.89 13.21
C ARG A 58 25.60 15.57 13.99
N THR A 59 24.54 16.34 13.80
CA THR A 59 23.19 16.09 14.34
C THR A 59 22.13 16.51 13.32
N ALA A 60 20.89 16.02 13.47
CA ALA A 60 19.78 16.44 12.61
C ALA A 60 19.52 17.97 12.69
N ASN A 61 19.67 18.55 13.88
CA ASN A 61 19.46 19.99 14.11
C ASN A 61 20.52 20.86 13.41
N GLU A 62 21.73 20.33 13.21
CA GLU A 62 22.81 21.03 12.51
C GLU A 62 22.61 21.10 10.99
N MET A 63 21.75 20.26 10.40
CA MET A 63 21.54 20.21 8.94
C MET A 63 21.13 21.56 8.35
N ALA A 64 20.44 22.42 9.11
CA ALA A 64 20.05 23.75 8.65
C ALA A 64 21.23 24.75 8.54
N ALA A 65 22.37 24.45 9.18
CA ALA A 65 23.51 25.38 9.31
C ALA A 65 24.86 24.79 8.86
N LYS A 66 24.98 23.47 8.75
CA LYS A 66 26.21 22.75 8.32
C LYS A 66 26.08 22.11 6.93
N ASP A 67 27.20 21.62 6.39
CA ASP A 67 27.23 20.94 5.10
C ASP A 67 26.38 19.67 5.16
N HIS A 68 25.64 19.41 4.08
CA HIS A 68 24.89 18.17 3.89
C HIS A 68 24.51 17.99 2.42
N ILE A 69 24.13 16.76 2.07
CA ILE A 69 23.57 16.42 0.76
C ILE A 69 22.06 16.27 0.88
N GLY A 70 21.31 17.01 0.07
CA GLY A 70 19.86 16.84 -0.07
C GLY A 70 19.55 15.97 -1.29
N ILE A 71 18.82 14.87 -1.11
CA ILE A 71 18.37 14.02 -2.21
C ILE A 71 16.85 14.04 -2.27
N TRP A 72 16.32 14.50 -3.39
CA TRP A 72 14.90 14.55 -3.68
C TRP A 72 14.52 13.44 -4.65
N LEU A 73 13.41 12.76 -4.37
CA LEU A 73 12.91 11.65 -5.17
C LEU A 73 11.41 11.79 -5.41
N ALA A 74 10.99 11.51 -6.64
CA ALA A 74 9.60 11.29 -7.00
C ALA A 74 9.50 10.25 -8.12
N SER A 75 8.42 9.48 -8.12
CA SER A 75 8.14 8.53 -9.21
C SER A 75 7.48 9.20 -10.42
N ALA A 76 6.79 10.32 -10.19
CA ALA A 76 6.09 11.11 -11.21
C ALA A 76 5.99 12.60 -10.79
N SER A 77 5.29 13.41 -11.59
CA SER A 77 5.12 14.85 -11.34
C SER A 77 4.24 15.15 -10.13
N ASP A 78 3.07 14.50 -10.02
CA ASP A 78 2.13 14.59 -8.89
C ASP A 78 1.12 13.43 -8.99
N PRO A 79 0.59 12.93 -7.85
CA PRO A 79 -0.51 11.96 -7.88
C PRO A 79 -1.81 12.63 -8.37
N VAL A 80 -2.59 11.91 -9.17
CA VAL A 80 -3.95 12.32 -9.53
C VAL A 80 -4.85 12.10 -8.32
N LEU A 81 -5.49 13.17 -7.85
CA LEU A 81 -6.41 13.11 -6.71
C LEU A 81 -7.86 13.08 -7.21
N PRO A 82 -8.78 12.40 -6.52
CA PRO A 82 -10.22 12.45 -6.83
C PRO A 82 -10.76 13.89 -6.67
N MET A 83 -12.03 14.14 -7.01
CA MET A 83 -12.68 15.40 -6.62
C MET A 83 -12.77 15.52 -5.09
N ILE A 84 -12.78 16.74 -4.54
CA ILE A 84 -13.05 16.94 -3.10
C ILE A 84 -14.46 16.43 -2.80
N GLY A 85 -14.59 15.49 -1.87
CA GLY A 85 -15.86 14.84 -1.59
C GLY A 85 -15.78 13.79 -0.50
N TRP A 86 -16.94 13.19 -0.21
CA TRP A 86 -17.14 12.12 0.77
C TRP A 86 -17.98 11.02 0.14
N GLY A 87 -18.19 9.90 0.81
CA GLY A 87 -18.99 8.80 0.26
C GLY A 87 -19.82 8.09 1.31
N ASN A 88 -20.94 7.52 0.88
CA ASN A 88 -21.81 6.70 1.70
C ASN A 88 -22.39 5.53 0.91
N GLN A 89 -23.32 4.78 1.48
CA GLN A 89 -23.92 3.59 0.85
C GLN A 89 -24.61 3.86 -0.50
N PHE A 90 -24.87 5.13 -0.84
CA PHE A 90 -25.52 5.52 -2.10
C PHE A 90 -24.54 6.04 -3.15
N GLY A 91 -23.25 6.18 -2.82
CA GLY A 91 -22.24 6.65 -3.77
C GLY A 91 -21.30 7.70 -3.21
N MET A 92 -20.60 8.36 -4.13
CA MET A 92 -19.69 9.46 -3.85
C MET A 92 -20.37 10.80 -4.06
N TRP A 93 -20.18 11.71 -3.11
CA TRP A 93 -20.80 13.02 -3.06
C TRP A 93 -19.75 14.13 -3.02
N ASN A 94 -20.14 15.32 -3.48
CA ASN A 94 -19.35 16.54 -3.39
C ASN A 94 -20.28 17.74 -3.20
N CYS A 95 -19.70 18.93 -2.99
CA CYS A 95 -20.46 20.15 -2.75
C CYS A 95 -21.27 20.67 -3.95
N ALA A 96 -21.04 20.13 -5.15
CA ALA A 96 -21.80 20.43 -6.36
C ALA A 96 -22.91 19.39 -6.64
N SER A 97 -23.10 18.39 -5.78
CA SER A 97 -24.10 17.35 -6.00
C SER A 97 -25.51 17.89 -5.73
N GLU A 98 -26.46 17.59 -6.62
CA GLU A 98 -27.81 18.18 -6.58
C GLU A 98 -28.61 17.77 -5.33
N ASN A 99 -28.42 16.54 -4.86
CA ASN A 99 -29.23 15.90 -3.82
C ASN A 99 -28.54 15.82 -2.45
N ILE A 100 -27.66 16.76 -2.10
CA ILE A 100 -27.13 16.86 -0.73
C ILE A 100 -28.13 17.57 0.18
N ASP A 101 -28.19 17.14 1.44
CA ASP A 101 -29.06 17.76 2.44
C ASP A 101 -28.64 19.21 2.77
N ALA A 102 -29.52 19.95 3.44
CA ALA A 102 -29.29 21.36 3.75
C ALA A 102 -28.07 21.58 4.66
N LYS A 103 -27.82 20.66 5.60
CA LYS A 103 -26.70 20.75 6.55
C LYS A 103 -25.37 20.48 5.85
N ALA A 104 -25.29 19.47 5.00
CA ALA A 104 -24.13 19.21 4.16
C ALA A 104 -23.80 20.41 3.27
N ARG A 105 -24.82 21.06 2.69
CA ARG A 105 -24.66 22.27 1.87
C ARG A 105 -24.13 23.46 2.68
N GLU A 106 -24.55 23.60 3.93
CA GLU A 106 -24.03 24.63 4.86
C GLU A 106 -22.54 24.40 5.21
N LEU A 107 -22.14 23.16 5.48
CA LEU A 107 -20.76 22.80 5.86
C LEU A 107 -19.76 22.84 4.70
N CYS A 108 -20.26 22.81 3.47
CA CYS A 108 -19.47 22.61 2.26
C CYS A 108 -18.34 23.62 2.02
N PRO A 109 -18.54 24.95 2.15
CA PRO A 109 -17.47 25.92 1.92
C PRO A 109 -16.25 25.69 2.83
N ALA A 110 -16.48 25.52 4.13
CA ALA A 110 -15.42 25.27 5.11
C ALA A 110 -14.72 23.93 4.87
N PHE A 111 -15.48 22.90 4.50
CA PHE A 111 -14.91 21.60 4.14
C PHE A 111 -13.99 21.67 2.92
N VAL A 112 -14.40 22.38 1.87
CA VAL A 112 -13.59 22.51 0.64
C VAL A 112 -12.28 23.22 0.93
N GLU A 113 -12.33 24.34 1.65
CA GLU A 113 -11.13 25.09 2.06
C GLU A 113 -10.17 24.22 2.88
N ASP A 114 -10.69 23.51 3.88
CA ASP A 114 -9.92 22.59 4.73
C ASP A 114 -9.27 21.46 3.92
N MET A 115 -10.02 20.88 2.96
CA MET A 115 -9.53 19.80 2.10
C MET A 115 -8.54 20.28 1.03
N GLU A 116 -8.60 21.54 0.58
CA GLU A 116 -7.60 22.12 -0.31
C GLU A 116 -6.24 22.26 0.40
N ALA A 117 -6.25 22.77 1.64
CA ALA A 117 -5.05 22.85 2.48
C ALA A 117 -4.47 21.45 2.75
N TYR A 118 -5.33 20.50 3.13
CA TYR A 118 -4.96 19.10 3.33
C TYR A 118 -4.31 18.50 2.09
N ARG A 119 -4.89 18.70 0.91
CA ARG A 119 -4.39 18.13 -0.36
C ARG A 119 -3.00 18.65 -0.72
N ALA A 120 -2.67 19.88 -0.39
CA ALA A 120 -1.32 20.40 -0.57
C ALA A 120 -0.31 19.62 0.28
N ILE A 121 -0.68 19.26 1.51
CA ILE A 121 0.15 18.46 2.42
C ILE A 121 0.19 16.99 1.98
N PHE A 122 -0.95 16.40 1.59
CA PHE A 122 -1.07 15.01 1.15
C PHE A 122 -0.16 14.69 -0.05
N ARG A 123 -0.06 15.58 -1.05
CA ARG A 123 0.83 15.37 -2.21
C ARG A 123 2.29 15.19 -1.82
N ARG A 124 2.72 15.79 -0.70
CA ARG A 124 4.09 15.67 -0.19
C ARG A 124 4.41 14.25 0.25
N LEU A 125 3.42 13.42 0.57
CA LEU A 125 3.60 11.98 0.88
C LEU A 125 4.08 11.16 -0.34
N PHE A 126 4.04 11.70 -1.55
CA PHE A 126 4.50 11.06 -2.79
C PHE A 126 5.89 11.54 -3.25
N VAL A 127 6.54 12.38 -2.43
CA VAL A 127 7.88 12.88 -2.65
C VAL A 127 8.74 12.49 -1.45
N ARG A 128 10.03 12.26 -1.65
CA ARG A 128 10.98 12.10 -0.53
C ARG A 128 12.03 13.18 -0.61
N GLN A 129 12.43 13.70 0.55
CA GLN A 129 13.64 14.49 0.69
C GLN A 129 14.48 13.88 1.81
N TYR A 130 15.66 13.39 1.47
CA TYR A 130 16.65 12.92 2.42
C TYR A 130 17.75 13.94 2.59
N GLN A 131 18.02 14.37 3.82
CA GLN A 131 19.22 15.12 4.17
C GLN A 131 20.26 14.15 4.74
N LEU A 132 21.45 14.15 4.14
CA LEU A 132 22.50 13.17 4.39
C LEU A 132 23.80 13.85 4.82
N ALA A 133 24.38 13.31 5.89
CA ALA A 133 25.72 13.63 6.39
C ALA A 133 26.33 12.34 6.99
N PRO A 134 27.63 12.31 7.33
CA PRO A 134 28.25 11.12 7.91
C PRO A 134 27.50 10.67 9.17
N ASN A 135 27.05 9.41 9.17
CA ASN A 135 26.27 8.77 10.24
C ASN A 135 24.86 9.34 10.49
N ILE A 136 24.37 10.25 9.65
CA ILE A 136 23.03 10.86 9.81
C ILE A 136 22.29 10.88 8.49
N SER A 137 21.05 10.41 8.55
CA SER A 137 20.11 10.51 7.45
C SER A 137 18.74 10.86 8.03
N VAL A 138 18.12 11.91 7.51
CA VAL A 138 16.81 12.39 7.96
C VAL A 138 15.91 12.57 6.75
N GLU A 139 14.70 12.02 6.80
CA GLU A 139 13.66 12.34 5.82
C GLU A 139 12.88 13.56 6.33
N THR A 140 12.91 14.66 5.57
CA THR A 140 12.43 15.97 6.04
C THR A 140 11.16 16.45 5.36
N PHE A 141 10.68 15.77 4.30
CA PHE A 141 9.57 16.28 3.50
C PHE A 141 8.27 15.52 3.74
N ALA A 142 8.26 14.20 3.53
CA ALA A 142 7.07 13.36 3.72
C ALA A 142 6.78 13.07 5.19
N THR A 143 7.81 12.93 6.03
CA THR A 143 7.69 12.70 7.49
C THR A 143 7.05 13.91 8.16
N ALA A 144 7.49 15.11 7.79
CA ALA A 144 6.89 16.36 8.25
C ALA A 144 5.43 16.52 7.77
N ALA A 145 5.15 16.15 6.52
CA ALA A 145 3.80 16.17 5.97
C ALA A 145 2.86 15.18 6.70
N TYR A 146 3.31 13.94 6.92
CA TYR A 146 2.57 12.93 7.68
C TYR A 146 2.28 13.42 9.10
N SER A 147 3.29 13.95 9.79
CA SER A 147 3.13 14.43 11.18
C SER A 147 2.19 15.66 11.27
N SER A 148 2.18 16.51 10.25
CA SER A 148 1.22 17.62 10.14
C SER A 148 -0.20 17.10 9.91
N ILE A 149 -0.38 16.12 9.02
CA ILE A 149 -1.67 15.47 8.78
C ILE A 149 -2.22 14.82 10.07
N GLU A 150 -1.40 14.05 10.78
CA GLU A 150 -1.79 13.36 12.01
C GLU A 150 -2.20 14.34 13.13
N ARG A 151 -1.52 15.49 13.22
CA ARG A 151 -1.80 16.51 14.22
C ARG A 151 -3.03 17.36 13.88
N GLU A 152 -3.18 17.76 12.62
CA GLU A 152 -4.15 18.77 12.19
C GLU A 152 -5.47 18.14 11.71
N TYR A 153 -5.44 16.91 11.22
CA TYR A 153 -6.57 16.26 10.56
C TYR A 153 -6.98 14.96 11.26
N GLN A 154 -7.55 15.09 12.46
CA GLN A 154 -8.12 13.97 13.23
C GLN A 154 -9.51 13.57 12.69
N LYS A 155 -9.57 13.22 11.39
CA LYS A 155 -10.80 12.88 10.67
C LYS A 155 -10.82 11.38 10.27
N PRO A 156 -11.99 10.80 9.99
CA PRO A 156 -12.11 9.44 9.47
C PRO A 156 -11.21 9.21 8.24
N GLY A 157 -10.50 8.06 8.24
CA GLY A 157 -9.58 7.66 7.19
C GLY A 157 -8.11 8.04 7.42
N LEU A 158 -7.77 8.71 8.53
CA LEU A 158 -6.38 9.04 8.90
C LEU A 158 -5.54 7.79 9.14
N ASP A 159 -6.10 6.80 9.82
CA ASP A 159 -5.46 5.51 10.15
C ASP A 159 -4.94 4.79 8.90
N LYS A 160 -5.62 4.97 7.76
CA LYS A 160 -5.22 4.36 6.49
C LYS A 160 -3.93 4.96 5.93
N LEU A 161 -3.55 6.18 6.30
CA LEU A 161 -2.36 6.86 5.76
C LEU A 161 -1.04 6.33 6.33
N ILE A 162 -1.07 5.49 7.37
CA ILE A 162 0.14 4.95 8.02
C ILE A 162 1.09 4.29 7.02
N LEU A 163 0.55 3.66 5.96
CA LEU A 163 1.34 3.05 4.89
C LEU A 163 2.25 4.05 4.16
N LEU A 164 1.90 5.34 4.13
CA LEU A 164 2.69 6.36 3.43
C LEU A 164 3.81 6.97 4.28
N LYS A 165 3.89 6.62 5.57
CA LYS A 165 4.90 7.13 6.49
C LYS A 165 6.30 6.63 6.08
N PRO A 166 7.29 7.52 5.87
CA PRO A 166 8.66 7.08 5.63
C PRO A 166 9.23 6.34 6.86
N ILE A 167 9.82 5.17 6.64
CA ILE A 167 10.40 4.33 7.72
C ILE A 167 11.85 3.92 7.47
N VAL A 168 12.39 4.13 6.26
CA VAL A 168 13.76 3.73 5.89
C VAL A 168 14.60 4.95 5.55
N ALA A 169 15.84 4.93 6.03
CA ALA A 169 16.85 5.96 5.79
C ALA A 169 17.96 5.43 4.85
N PRO A 170 18.43 6.24 3.88
CA PRO A 170 19.60 5.94 3.06
C PRO A 170 20.89 5.77 3.85
N VAL A 171 21.85 5.08 3.24
CA VAL A 171 23.24 5.02 3.72
C VAL A 171 24.07 6.06 2.99
N PHE A 172 24.96 6.76 3.70
CA PHE A 172 25.79 7.82 3.17
C PHE A 172 27.25 7.62 3.60
N ASP A 173 28.17 7.83 2.67
CA ASP A 173 29.61 7.83 2.90
C ASP A 173 30.29 8.94 2.08
N PHE A 174 31.47 9.38 2.52
CA PHE A 174 32.25 10.40 1.82
C PHE A 174 33.75 10.18 1.96
N MET A 175 34.49 10.69 0.98
CA MET A 175 35.95 10.62 0.95
C MET A 175 36.54 11.97 0.53
N PRO A 176 37.40 12.58 1.35
CA PRO A 176 38.21 13.73 0.96
C PRO A 176 39.03 13.49 -0.32
N THR A 177 39.20 14.53 -1.14
CA THR A 177 40.13 14.53 -2.27
C THR A 177 40.99 15.80 -2.23
N THR A 178 42.03 15.87 -3.07
CA THR A 178 42.92 17.04 -3.13
C THR A 178 42.18 18.34 -3.46
N ASN A 179 41.09 18.27 -4.23
CA ASN A 179 40.36 19.44 -4.75
C ASN A 179 38.90 19.49 -4.27
N GLY A 180 38.55 18.77 -3.20
CA GLY A 180 37.19 18.71 -2.68
C GLY A 180 36.88 17.38 -2.02
N TYR A 181 35.77 16.76 -2.36
CA TYR A 181 35.38 15.46 -1.83
C TYR A 181 34.51 14.68 -2.81
N GLU A 182 34.49 13.37 -2.63
CA GLU A 182 33.52 12.48 -3.26
C GLU A 182 32.55 11.97 -2.21
N PHE A 183 31.31 11.70 -2.60
CA PHE A 183 30.33 11.06 -1.74
C PHE A 183 29.62 9.92 -2.47
N THR A 184 29.12 8.97 -1.69
CA THR A 184 28.25 7.89 -2.17
C THR A 184 27.04 7.78 -1.24
N ALA A 185 25.85 7.76 -1.82
CA ALA A 185 24.61 7.45 -1.13
C ALA A 185 23.97 6.20 -1.75
N LEU A 186 23.57 5.25 -0.90
CA LEU A 186 22.75 4.10 -1.28
C LEU A 186 21.34 4.30 -0.74
N LEU A 187 20.37 4.46 -1.62
CA LEU A 187 18.96 4.57 -1.30
C LEU A 187 18.33 3.20 -1.59
N PRO A 188 18.02 2.39 -0.57
CA PRO A 188 17.41 1.10 -0.80
C PRO A 188 16.06 1.27 -1.51
N TRP A 189 15.58 0.26 -2.25
CA TRP A 189 14.29 0.35 -2.94
C TRP A 189 13.16 0.74 -1.98
N THR A 190 13.20 0.26 -0.73
CA THR A 190 12.27 0.59 0.36
C THR A 190 12.30 2.05 0.82
N ALA A 191 13.28 2.86 0.42
CA ALA A 191 13.36 4.29 0.70
C ALA A 191 12.73 5.14 -0.42
N LEU A 192 12.28 4.53 -1.53
CA LEU A 192 11.63 5.28 -2.60
C LEU A 192 10.23 5.76 -2.20
N PRO A 193 9.73 6.86 -2.81
CA PRO A 193 8.32 7.22 -2.71
C PRO A 193 7.42 6.14 -3.34
N PRO A 194 6.10 6.20 -3.09
CA PRO A 194 5.15 5.36 -3.81
C PRO A 194 5.31 5.44 -5.33
N VAL A 195 5.15 4.31 -6.00
CA VAL A 195 5.20 4.19 -7.47
C VAL A 195 3.90 3.60 -8.00
N ASN A 196 3.54 3.93 -9.23
CA ASN A 196 2.33 3.47 -9.91
C ASN A 196 2.62 2.65 -11.19
N SER A 197 3.80 2.03 -11.27
CA SER A 197 4.20 1.16 -12.38
C SER A 197 4.92 -0.07 -11.85
N LEU A 198 4.58 -1.24 -12.40
CA LEU A 198 5.30 -2.49 -12.12
C LEU A 198 6.65 -2.56 -12.84
N LYS A 199 6.90 -1.70 -13.82
CA LYS A 199 8.21 -1.50 -14.44
C LYS A 199 8.71 -0.12 -14.03
N LEU A 200 9.68 -0.08 -13.12
CA LEU A 200 10.31 1.16 -12.71
C LEU A 200 11.57 1.37 -13.56
N ASP A 201 11.38 2.07 -14.68
CA ASP A 201 12.46 2.40 -15.62
C ASP A 201 12.89 3.87 -15.56
N ARG A 202 12.13 4.71 -14.86
CA ARG A 202 12.39 6.15 -14.72
C ARG A 202 12.05 6.63 -13.34
N LEU A 203 12.85 7.57 -12.85
CA LEU A 203 12.61 8.30 -11.61
C LEU A 203 12.97 9.76 -11.78
N ARG A 204 12.38 10.62 -10.97
CA ARG A 204 12.74 12.02 -10.86
C ARG A 204 13.67 12.18 -9.67
N VAL A 205 14.90 12.59 -9.92
CA VAL A 205 15.95 12.69 -8.90
C VAL A 205 16.63 14.05 -9.00
N MET A 206 16.65 14.78 -7.88
CA MET A 206 17.39 16.03 -7.76
C MET A 206 18.33 15.95 -6.56
N VAL A 207 19.57 16.37 -6.75
CA VAL A 207 20.58 16.38 -5.69
C VAL A 207 21.00 17.81 -5.44
N ASP A 208 20.86 18.22 -4.19
CA ASP A 208 21.32 19.50 -3.66
C ASP A 208 22.58 19.28 -2.82
N VAL A 209 23.58 20.13 -2.98
CA VAL A 209 24.78 20.18 -2.14
C VAL A 209 24.76 21.47 -1.36
N PHE A 210 24.55 21.39 -0.04
CA PHE A 210 24.55 22.54 0.84
C PHE A 210 25.94 22.80 1.40
N SER A 211 26.35 24.06 1.42
CA SER A 211 27.68 24.48 1.88
C SER A 211 27.59 25.62 2.87
N ALA A 212 27.93 25.33 4.12
CA ALA A 212 28.20 26.30 5.15
C ALA A 212 29.41 27.16 4.77
N HIS A 213 29.31 28.45 5.08
CA HIS A 213 30.43 29.39 4.98
C HIS A 213 30.33 30.40 6.13
N ALA A 214 31.47 30.88 6.59
CA ALA A 214 31.54 31.91 7.62
C ALA A 214 30.87 33.20 7.11
N GLY A 215 29.93 33.75 7.88
CA GLY A 215 29.22 34.99 7.54
C GLY A 215 27.84 34.82 6.88
N ALA A 216 27.35 33.59 6.71
CA ALA A 216 26.02 33.32 6.17
C ALA A 216 24.90 33.74 7.15
N THR A 217 24.44 34.99 7.07
CA THR A 217 23.24 35.46 7.79
C THR A 217 22.01 35.22 6.93
N GLY A 218 21.62 33.96 6.72
CA GLY A 218 20.48 33.61 5.86
C GLY A 218 20.43 32.14 5.49
N SER A 219 19.61 31.83 4.49
CA SER A 219 19.49 30.48 3.94
C SER A 219 20.81 30.02 3.31
N GLN A 220 21.32 28.85 3.70
CA GLN A 220 22.61 28.31 3.26
C GLN A 220 22.80 28.35 1.73
N PRO A 221 24.04 28.63 1.25
CA PRO A 221 24.40 28.38 -0.14
C PRO A 221 24.21 26.94 -0.49
N TYR A 222 23.82 26.74 -1.75
CA TYR A 222 23.69 25.41 -2.27
C TYR A 222 23.86 25.42 -3.79
N SER A 223 24.19 24.23 -4.28
CA SER A 223 24.18 23.90 -5.69
C SER A 223 23.19 22.78 -5.93
N SER A 224 22.64 22.70 -7.13
CA SER A 224 21.66 21.68 -7.46
C SER A 224 21.94 21.07 -8.83
N THR A 225 21.52 19.83 -9.02
CA THR A 225 21.44 19.20 -10.34
C THR A 225 20.26 19.72 -11.17
N ALA A 226 19.35 20.52 -10.58
CA ALA A 226 18.20 21.12 -11.25
C ALA A 226 18.30 22.65 -11.30
N GLN A 227 18.53 23.23 -12.47
CA GLN A 227 18.68 24.70 -12.60
C GLN A 227 17.39 25.47 -12.30
N ASN A 228 16.23 24.88 -12.59
CA ASN A 228 14.91 25.44 -12.35
C ASN A 228 14.26 24.92 -11.05
N ARG A 229 15.10 24.45 -10.10
CA ARG A 229 14.67 23.88 -8.82
C ARG A 229 13.56 24.68 -8.17
N ARG A 230 12.48 23.99 -7.79
CA ARG A 230 11.45 24.49 -6.87
C ARG A 230 11.27 23.50 -5.73
N TYR A 231 11.24 24.03 -4.51
CA TYR A 231 11.21 23.22 -3.30
C TYR A 231 9.99 22.30 -3.29
N GLY A 232 10.21 20.99 -3.19
CA GLY A 232 9.14 19.99 -3.14
C GLY A 232 8.31 19.83 -4.41
N GLN A 233 8.73 20.39 -5.56
CA GLN A 233 7.98 20.30 -6.82
C GLN A 233 8.63 19.30 -7.79
N PRO A 234 8.11 18.07 -7.92
CA PRO A 234 8.76 17.02 -8.70
C PRO A 234 8.97 17.34 -10.18
N SER A 235 8.10 18.14 -10.78
CA SER A 235 8.24 18.54 -12.18
C SER A 235 9.55 19.27 -12.49
N THR A 236 10.23 19.81 -11.46
CA THR A 236 11.55 20.46 -11.60
C THR A 236 12.73 19.51 -11.44
N PHE A 237 12.50 18.27 -11.01
CA PHE A 237 13.57 17.30 -10.81
C PHE A 237 13.96 16.64 -12.14
N PRO A 238 15.26 16.53 -12.45
CA PRO A 238 15.74 15.78 -13.61
C PRO A 238 15.22 14.34 -13.62
N VAL A 239 14.94 13.82 -14.82
CA VAL A 239 14.55 12.43 -15.01
C VAL A 239 15.80 11.57 -15.17
N VAL A 240 15.90 10.52 -14.36
CA VAL A 240 16.92 9.48 -14.44
C VAL A 240 16.27 8.24 -15.04
N THR A 241 16.91 7.66 -16.06
CA THR A 241 16.55 6.34 -16.58
C THR A 241 17.30 5.27 -15.79
N LEU A 242 16.58 4.23 -15.36
CA LEU A 242 17.13 3.08 -14.65
C LEU A 242 17.40 1.95 -15.65
N ASP A 243 18.64 1.49 -15.71
CA ASP A 243 19.04 0.39 -16.58
C ASP A 243 19.96 -0.59 -15.82
N PRO A 244 19.47 -1.81 -15.50
CA PRO A 244 18.16 -2.33 -15.86
C PRO A 244 17.03 -1.65 -15.08
N PRO A 245 15.80 -1.70 -15.61
CA PRO A 245 14.63 -1.29 -14.85
C PRO A 245 14.38 -2.26 -13.70
N MET A 246 13.84 -1.75 -12.59
CA MET A 246 13.38 -2.61 -11.51
C MET A 246 11.99 -3.14 -11.84
N MET A 247 11.88 -4.46 -11.93
CA MET A 247 10.66 -5.17 -12.28
C MET A 247 9.95 -5.64 -11.01
N TYR A 248 8.66 -5.33 -10.94
CA TYR A 248 7.77 -5.75 -9.86
C TYR A 248 6.70 -6.68 -10.40
N THR A 249 6.27 -7.62 -9.56
CA THR A 249 5.19 -8.55 -9.87
C THR A 249 4.19 -8.59 -8.71
N ILE A 250 2.90 -8.61 -9.05
CA ILE A 250 1.83 -8.82 -8.07
C ILE A 250 1.41 -10.28 -8.16
N THR A 251 2.03 -11.10 -7.30
CA THR A 251 1.88 -12.58 -7.27
C THR A 251 2.24 -13.28 -8.59
N SER A 252 2.35 -14.59 -8.54
CA SER A 252 2.51 -15.47 -9.68
C SER A 252 1.28 -15.49 -10.56
N CYS A 253 0.09 -15.13 -10.05
CA CYS A 253 -1.11 -14.98 -10.88
C CYS A 253 -1.07 -13.71 -11.74
N GLY A 254 -0.10 -12.80 -11.53
CA GLY A 254 0.20 -11.68 -12.41
C GLY A 254 -0.85 -10.57 -12.40
N TYR A 255 -1.43 -10.22 -11.25
CA TYR A 255 -2.38 -9.10 -11.16
C TYR A 255 -1.83 -7.83 -11.78
N GLU A 256 -2.75 -7.05 -12.34
CA GLU A 256 -2.46 -5.72 -12.82
C GLU A 256 -2.36 -4.75 -11.64
N LEU A 257 -1.67 -3.63 -11.82
CA LEU A 257 -1.56 -2.57 -10.82
C LEU A 257 -2.77 -1.64 -10.90
N SER A 258 -3.95 -2.22 -10.71
CA SER A 258 -5.24 -1.55 -10.61
C SER A 258 -6.01 -2.15 -9.44
N LEU A 259 -6.80 -1.33 -8.75
CA LEU A 259 -7.69 -1.80 -7.71
C LEU A 259 -9.05 -1.14 -7.89
N SER A 260 -10.10 -1.85 -7.49
CA SER A 260 -11.45 -1.30 -7.45
C SER A 260 -11.74 -0.71 -6.07
N ASP A 261 -12.49 0.38 -6.05
CA ASP A 261 -13.13 0.86 -4.83
C ASP A 261 -14.32 -0.03 -4.43
N ILE A 262 -14.95 0.33 -3.32
CA ILE A 262 -16.13 -0.35 -2.78
C ILE A 262 -17.38 -0.23 -3.66
N PHE A 263 -17.37 0.63 -4.69
CA PHE A 263 -18.41 0.75 -5.71
C PHE A 263 -17.99 0.08 -7.04
N HIS A 264 -16.95 -0.76 -7.00
CA HIS A 264 -16.39 -1.46 -8.15
C HIS A 264 -15.82 -0.55 -9.25
N LYS A 265 -15.53 0.72 -8.95
CA LYS A 265 -14.83 1.59 -9.89
C LYS A 265 -13.34 1.34 -9.81
N GLU A 266 -12.71 1.12 -10.96
CA GLU A 266 -11.27 0.88 -11.04
C GLU A 266 -10.46 2.17 -11.01
N TYR A 267 -9.32 2.12 -10.31
CA TYR A 267 -8.34 3.20 -10.24
C TYR A 267 -6.92 2.66 -10.45
N PRO A 268 -6.01 3.50 -10.99
CA PRO A 268 -4.58 3.23 -10.95
C PRO A 268 -4.13 3.04 -9.51
N ALA A 269 -3.45 1.93 -9.23
CA ALA A 269 -2.92 1.64 -7.92
C ALA A 269 -1.48 2.12 -7.77
N TRP A 270 -1.08 2.29 -6.52
CA TRP A 270 0.26 2.67 -6.08
C TRP A 270 0.77 1.62 -5.11
N PHE A 271 2.08 1.47 -4.99
CA PHE A 271 2.68 0.64 -3.95
C PHE A 271 3.98 1.26 -3.47
N LEU A 272 4.42 0.86 -2.28
CA LEU A 272 5.77 1.16 -1.80
C LEU A 272 6.75 0.13 -2.36
N PRO A 273 7.78 0.55 -3.10
CA PRO A 273 8.79 -0.36 -3.63
C PRO A 273 9.49 -1.17 -2.55
N GLY A 274 9.79 -2.44 -2.84
CA GLY A 274 10.53 -3.34 -1.96
C GLY A 274 11.71 -4.00 -2.68
N ASN A 275 12.63 -4.58 -1.91
CA ASN A 275 13.87 -5.16 -2.47
C ASN A 275 13.66 -6.49 -3.23
N THR A 276 12.50 -7.14 -3.08
CA THR A 276 12.25 -8.48 -3.63
C THR A 276 11.64 -8.48 -5.03
N GLY A 277 11.25 -7.30 -5.55
CA GLY A 277 10.43 -7.23 -6.78
C GLY A 277 9.01 -7.81 -6.62
N GLN A 278 8.58 -8.12 -5.41
CA GLN A 278 7.20 -8.56 -5.13
C GLN A 278 6.38 -7.43 -4.51
N VAL A 279 5.20 -7.19 -5.07
CA VAL A 279 4.21 -6.27 -4.51
C VAL A 279 3.25 -7.07 -3.64
N ARG A 280 3.38 -6.94 -2.33
CA ARG A 280 2.48 -7.59 -1.35
C ARG A 280 1.29 -6.73 -0.96
N GLU A 281 1.42 -5.42 -1.11
CA GLU A 281 0.37 -4.47 -0.79
C GLU A 281 0.43 -3.33 -1.80
N ALA A 282 -0.74 -2.98 -2.35
CA ALA A 282 -0.92 -1.78 -3.17
C ALA A 282 -2.12 -1.01 -2.63
N PHE A 283 -2.27 0.24 -3.04
CA PHE A 283 -3.35 1.10 -2.59
C PHE A 283 -3.84 2.03 -3.70
N ILE A 284 -5.09 2.45 -3.59
CA ILE A 284 -5.68 3.50 -4.44
C ILE A 284 -5.90 4.78 -3.64
N ILE A 285 -5.87 5.91 -4.34
CA ILE A 285 -6.20 7.23 -3.79
C ILE A 285 -7.68 7.48 -4.09
N GLN A 286 -8.49 7.56 -3.05
CA GLN A 286 -9.95 7.73 -3.18
C GLN A 286 -10.46 8.62 -2.05
N ASN A 287 -11.71 9.10 -2.12
CA ASN A 287 -12.32 9.69 -0.93
C ASN A 287 -12.79 8.57 0.00
N PHE A 288 -12.78 8.86 1.30
CA PHE A 288 -13.32 7.94 2.28
C PHE A 288 -14.82 7.79 2.08
N ALA A 289 -15.31 6.56 2.23
CA ALA A 289 -16.72 6.25 2.13
C ALA A 289 -17.09 5.30 3.26
N THR A 290 -18.11 5.65 4.03
CA THR A 290 -18.64 4.83 5.12
C THR A 290 -20.16 4.91 5.15
N GLY A 291 -20.82 3.87 5.66
CA GLY A 291 -22.27 3.88 5.84
C GLY A 291 -22.73 5.09 6.65
N TYR A 292 -23.85 5.70 6.22
CA TYR A 292 -24.53 6.82 6.88
C TYR A 292 -23.73 8.14 6.96
N GLN A 293 -22.67 8.28 6.16
CA GLN A 293 -21.93 9.54 6.04
C GLN A 293 -22.66 10.50 5.08
N TYR A 294 -23.61 11.27 5.61
CA TYR A 294 -24.36 12.25 4.81
C TYR A 294 -23.66 13.61 4.74
N GLU A 295 -22.74 13.89 5.67
CA GLU A 295 -22.06 15.17 5.83
C GLU A 295 -20.59 15.12 5.37
N PRO A 296 -20.03 16.26 4.94
CA PRO A 296 -18.64 16.36 4.50
C PRO A 296 -17.66 16.44 5.70
N ASP A 297 -17.39 15.31 6.36
CA ASP A 297 -16.60 15.25 7.59
C ASP A 297 -15.29 14.41 7.51
N SER A 298 -15.08 13.66 6.43
CA SER A 298 -13.92 12.77 6.25
C SER A 298 -12.76 13.39 5.45
N LEU A 299 -11.59 12.74 5.48
CA LEU A 299 -10.47 13.10 4.60
C LEU A 299 -10.81 12.93 3.11
N SER A 300 -10.37 13.90 2.30
CA SER A 300 -10.47 13.88 0.84
C SER A 300 -9.16 14.33 0.16
N PRO A 301 -8.31 13.40 -0.33
CA PRO A 301 -8.48 11.94 -0.33
C PRO A 301 -7.95 11.24 0.93
N THR A 302 -8.22 9.94 1.01
CA THR A 302 -7.46 8.96 1.81
C THR A 302 -6.84 7.92 0.87
N ILE A 303 -6.26 6.85 1.42
CA ILE A 303 -5.87 5.67 0.66
C ILE A 303 -6.68 4.46 1.09
N ASN A 304 -6.86 3.50 0.18
CA ASN A 304 -7.41 2.19 0.51
C ASN A 304 -6.44 1.13 0.00
N SER A 305 -5.84 0.39 0.93
CA SER A 305 -4.87 -0.63 0.59
C SER A 305 -5.51 -2.01 0.44
N THR A 306 -4.88 -2.79 -0.40
CA THR A 306 -5.25 -4.15 -0.75
C THR A 306 -3.99 -5.00 -0.63
N ARG A 307 -4.05 -6.00 0.24
CA ARG A 307 -2.98 -6.97 0.41
C ARG A 307 -3.18 -8.13 -0.56
N PHE A 308 -2.12 -8.47 -1.27
CA PHE A 308 -2.06 -9.61 -2.17
C PHE A 308 -1.36 -10.79 -1.50
N PHE A 309 -1.73 -11.98 -1.91
CA PHE A 309 -1.13 -13.22 -1.43
C PHE A 309 -1.17 -14.29 -2.52
N GLU A 310 -0.29 -15.27 -2.39
CA GLU A 310 -0.25 -16.46 -3.23
C GLU A 310 0.09 -17.68 -2.39
N ARG A 311 -0.42 -18.84 -2.83
CA ARG A 311 -0.09 -20.14 -2.26
C ARG A 311 0.19 -21.11 -3.38
N GLU A 312 1.35 -21.76 -3.32
CA GLU A 312 1.66 -22.87 -4.19
C GLU A 312 0.92 -24.11 -3.68
N VAL A 313 0.02 -24.65 -4.49
CA VAL A 313 -0.84 -25.81 -4.13
C VAL A 313 -0.29 -27.12 -4.69
N ALA A 314 0.56 -27.02 -5.70
CA ALA A 314 1.36 -28.07 -6.29
C ALA A 314 2.51 -27.39 -7.07
N PRO A 315 3.60 -28.08 -7.43
CA PRO A 315 4.72 -27.48 -8.15
C PRO A 315 4.29 -26.69 -9.39
N GLY A 316 4.51 -25.37 -9.38
CA GLY A 316 4.14 -24.45 -10.47
C GLY A 316 2.64 -24.14 -10.57
N GLN A 317 1.83 -24.53 -9.57
CA GLN A 317 0.41 -24.23 -9.46
C GLN A 317 0.13 -23.30 -8.29
N PHE A 318 -0.49 -22.16 -8.57
CA PHE A 318 -0.71 -21.11 -7.59
C PHE A 318 -2.20 -20.78 -7.47
N VAL A 319 -2.64 -20.54 -6.24
CA VAL A 319 -3.88 -19.85 -5.92
C VAL A 319 -3.53 -18.50 -5.31
N CYS A 320 -4.09 -17.43 -5.85
CA CYS A 320 -3.78 -16.07 -5.43
C CYS A 320 -5.05 -15.30 -5.05
N GLY A 321 -4.85 -14.29 -4.21
CA GLY A 321 -5.89 -13.34 -3.83
C GLY A 321 -5.38 -11.89 -3.81
N PRO A 322 -6.28 -10.94 -3.50
CA PRO A 322 -7.53 -11.15 -2.76
C PRO A 322 -8.76 -11.45 -3.62
N LEU A 323 -8.71 -11.21 -4.93
CA LEU A 323 -9.74 -11.68 -5.87
C LEU A 323 -9.28 -12.98 -6.49
N LEU A 324 -9.93 -14.10 -6.16
CA LEU A 324 -9.46 -15.45 -6.45
C LEU A 324 -8.98 -15.60 -7.90
N ALA A 325 -7.70 -15.89 -8.02
CA ALA A 325 -7.05 -16.27 -9.26
C ALA A 325 -6.32 -17.60 -9.10
N ARG A 326 -6.14 -18.31 -10.20
CA ARG A 326 -5.36 -19.54 -10.25
C ARG A 326 -4.41 -19.49 -11.44
N ARG A 327 -3.17 -19.90 -11.22
CA ARG A 327 -2.22 -20.22 -12.30
C ARG A 327 -1.88 -21.70 -12.25
N ASP A 328 -1.98 -22.38 -13.39
CA ASP A 328 -1.58 -23.79 -13.55
C ASP A 328 -0.96 -23.97 -14.94
N LYS A 329 0.29 -24.44 -14.99
CA LYS A 329 1.03 -24.70 -16.26
C LYS A 329 0.96 -23.52 -17.24
N GLY A 330 1.13 -22.30 -16.73
CA GLY A 330 1.08 -21.05 -17.52
C GLY A 330 -0.33 -20.55 -17.86
N ARG A 331 -1.38 -21.34 -17.64
CA ARG A 331 -2.77 -20.90 -17.80
C ARG A 331 -3.20 -20.10 -16.58
N LEU A 332 -3.77 -18.93 -16.82
CA LEU A 332 -4.30 -18.04 -15.78
C LEU A 332 -5.84 -18.03 -15.82
N GLN A 333 -6.45 -18.15 -14.64
CA GLN A 333 -7.88 -17.98 -14.42
C GLN A 333 -8.08 -16.89 -13.36
N ARG A 334 -9.00 -15.95 -13.62
CA ARG A 334 -9.34 -14.86 -12.69
C ARG A 334 -10.84 -14.85 -12.44
N THR A 335 -11.22 -14.42 -11.26
CA THR A 335 -12.61 -14.19 -10.87
C THR A 335 -12.72 -12.88 -10.10
N ALA A 336 -13.95 -12.43 -9.88
CA ALA A 336 -14.26 -11.37 -8.93
C ALA A 336 -14.56 -11.92 -7.52
N PHE A 337 -14.23 -13.18 -7.22
CA PHE A 337 -14.58 -13.81 -5.96
C PHE A 337 -13.58 -13.39 -4.87
N PRO A 338 -13.99 -12.67 -3.82
CA PRO A 338 -13.08 -12.30 -2.74
C PRO A 338 -12.67 -13.54 -1.93
N VAL A 339 -11.40 -13.61 -1.56
CA VAL A 339 -10.83 -14.68 -0.74
C VAL A 339 -9.97 -14.12 0.39
N ASP A 340 -10.09 -14.73 1.57
CA ASP A 340 -9.34 -14.37 2.77
C ASP A 340 -8.08 -15.26 2.88
N ASP A 341 -6.90 -14.65 2.82
CA ASP A 341 -5.63 -15.35 2.99
C ASP A 341 -5.62 -16.20 4.27
N ALA A 342 -5.92 -15.59 5.42
CA ALA A 342 -5.75 -16.23 6.72
C ALA A 342 -6.63 -17.48 6.90
N LYS A 343 -7.72 -17.56 6.14
CA LYS A 343 -8.70 -18.66 6.17
C LYS A 343 -8.81 -19.38 4.82
N LEU A 344 -7.83 -19.22 3.93
CA LEU A 344 -7.79 -19.94 2.68
C LEU A 344 -7.23 -21.34 2.91
N GLU A 345 -7.94 -22.35 2.44
CA GLU A 345 -7.44 -23.72 2.39
C GLU A 345 -7.72 -24.27 0.99
N THR A 346 -6.93 -25.27 0.57
CA THR A 346 -7.13 -25.91 -0.73
C THR A 346 -7.05 -27.43 -0.62
N LYS A 347 -7.76 -28.13 -1.50
CA LYS A 347 -7.78 -29.59 -1.54
C LYS A 347 -7.89 -30.10 -2.96
N LEU A 348 -6.93 -30.92 -3.37
CA LEU A 348 -6.95 -31.57 -4.68
C LEU A 348 -7.94 -32.74 -4.67
N LEU A 349 -8.81 -32.80 -5.67
CA LEU A 349 -9.76 -33.89 -5.88
C LEU A 349 -9.18 -34.98 -6.79
N PRO A 350 -9.74 -36.21 -6.80
CA PRO A 350 -9.27 -37.28 -7.66
C PRO A 350 -9.28 -36.95 -9.16
N ASP A 351 -10.21 -36.10 -9.60
CA ASP A 351 -10.29 -35.60 -10.98
C ASP A 351 -9.30 -34.47 -11.28
N GLN A 352 -8.35 -34.23 -10.35
CA GLN A 352 -7.33 -33.19 -10.41
C GLN A 352 -7.89 -31.76 -10.34
N SER A 353 -9.18 -31.56 -10.10
CA SER A 353 -9.71 -30.23 -9.80
C SER A 353 -9.37 -29.83 -8.36
N LEU A 354 -9.32 -28.53 -8.10
CA LEU A 354 -8.97 -27.99 -6.78
C LEU A 354 -10.23 -27.43 -6.10
N LEU A 355 -10.55 -27.93 -4.90
CA LEU A 355 -11.46 -27.23 -4.01
C LEU A 355 -10.69 -26.14 -3.27
N ILE A 356 -11.31 -24.97 -3.17
CA ILE A 356 -10.74 -23.79 -2.50
C ILE A 356 -11.78 -23.32 -1.49
N LYS A 357 -11.41 -23.33 -0.21
CA LYS A 357 -12.24 -22.84 0.89
C LYS A 357 -11.72 -21.47 1.29
N SER A 358 -12.62 -20.52 1.51
CA SER A 358 -12.31 -19.20 2.07
C SER A 358 -13.27 -18.91 3.23
N GLY A 359 -12.72 -18.58 4.39
CA GLY A 359 -13.47 -18.37 5.63
C GLY A 359 -13.68 -19.65 6.45
N PRO A 360 -14.56 -19.65 7.47
CA PRO A 360 -15.41 -18.53 7.85
C PRO A 360 -14.60 -17.33 8.33
N THR A 361 -14.99 -16.15 7.86
CA THR A 361 -14.38 -14.87 8.23
C THR A 361 -15.46 -13.98 8.81
N GLU A 362 -15.28 -13.58 10.07
CA GLU A 362 -16.09 -12.56 10.71
C GLU A 362 -15.52 -11.18 10.39
N ALA A 363 -16.30 -10.37 9.70
CA ALA A 363 -16.00 -8.97 9.47
C ALA A 363 -16.89 -8.12 10.37
N THR A 364 -16.28 -7.30 11.22
CA THR A 364 -16.99 -6.38 12.14
C THR A 364 -17.48 -5.10 11.45
N LYS A 365 -17.15 -4.90 10.17
CA LYS A 365 -17.49 -3.69 9.41
C LYS A 365 -17.77 -4.05 7.96
N SER A 366 -19.03 -4.16 7.57
CA SER A 366 -19.40 -3.84 6.19
C SER A 366 -19.04 -2.35 5.97
N PRO A 367 -18.32 -1.97 4.90
CA PRO A 367 -17.96 -0.57 4.63
C PRO A 367 -19.18 0.36 4.60
N PHE A 368 -20.35 -0.18 4.22
CA PHE A 368 -21.60 0.57 4.11
C PHE A 368 -22.63 0.20 5.19
N GLY A 369 -22.29 -0.71 6.08
CA GLY A 369 -23.30 -1.44 6.86
C GLY A 369 -24.05 -2.47 6.02
N SER A 370 -25.01 -3.12 6.66
CA SER A 370 -25.91 -4.10 6.04
C SER A 370 -27.32 -3.82 6.52
N GLY A 371 -28.21 -3.40 5.62
CA GLY A 371 -29.61 -3.07 5.96
C GLY A 371 -29.73 -1.83 6.84
N MET A 372 -30.44 -1.92 7.96
CA MET A 372 -30.66 -0.82 8.92
C MET A 372 -29.45 -0.52 9.81
N CYS A 373 -28.36 -1.28 9.69
CA CYS A 373 -27.23 -1.23 10.61
C CYS A 373 -25.92 -0.94 9.89
N GLY A 374 -25.33 0.22 10.19
CA GLY A 374 -24.08 0.74 9.60
C GLY A 374 -22.82 -0.07 9.84
N ALA A 375 -22.82 -0.99 10.80
CA ALA A 375 -21.63 -1.76 11.18
C ALA A 375 -22.01 -3.10 11.83
N CYS A 376 -22.95 -3.84 11.24
CA CYS A 376 -23.30 -5.15 11.79
C CYS A 376 -22.23 -6.19 11.45
N PRO A 377 -21.90 -7.09 12.39
CA PRO A 377 -21.06 -8.25 12.12
C PRO A 377 -21.60 -9.08 10.95
N LEU A 378 -20.71 -9.43 10.04
CA LEU A 378 -20.99 -10.27 8.88
C LEU A 378 -20.08 -11.49 8.96
N ILE A 379 -20.65 -12.69 8.80
CA ILE A 379 -19.87 -13.89 8.53
C ILE A 379 -19.89 -14.17 7.04
N THR A 380 -18.71 -14.43 6.48
CA THR A 380 -18.58 -14.89 5.08
C THR A 380 -17.87 -16.23 5.04
N PHE A 381 -18.38 -17.13 4.22
CA PHE A 381 -17.75 -18.42 3.95
C PHE A 381 -18.05 -18.83 2.52
N SER A 382 -17.05 -19.30 1.79
CA SER A 382 -17.24 -19.72 0.40
C SER A 382 -16.41 -20.96 0.09
N ILE A 383 -16.97 -21.80 -0.78
CA ILE A 383 -16.24 -22.92 -1.37
C ILE A 383 -16.31 -22.77 -2.89
N TYR A 384 -15.14 -22.80 -3.51
CA TYR A 384 -14.96 -22.75 -4.96
C TYR A 384 -14.37 -24.06 -5.46
N ARG A 385 -14.54 -24.29 -6.76
CA ARG A 385 -13.85 -25.35 -7.50
C ARG A 385 -13.15 -24.76 -8.69
N ALA A 386 -11.84 -24.97 -8.76
CA ALA A 386 -11.04 -24.63 -9.93
C ALA A 386 -10.79 -25.89 -10.75
N PHE A 387 -11.44 -25.99 -11.90
CA PHE A 387 -11.20 -27.08 -12.84
C PHE A 387 -9.87 -26.88 -13.58
N ASN A 388 -9.19 -27.97 -13.93
CA ASN A 388 -7.93 -27.89 -14.71
C ASN A 388 -8.08 -27.18 -16.04
N LEU A 389 -9.19 -27.44 -16.74
CA LEU A 389 -9.45 -26.87 -18.06
C LEU A 389 -10.67 -25.95 -18.12
N GLY A 390 -11.45 -25.85 -17.04
CA GLY A 390 -12.70 -25.07 -16.95
C GLY A 390 -12.54 -23.76 -16.19
N PRO A 391 -13.61 -22.99 -16.00
CA PRO A 391 -13.60 -21.80 -15.14
C PRO A 391 -13.43 -22.17 -13.66
N ILE A 392 -13.23 -21.16 -12.82
CA ILE A 392 -13.41 -21.32 -11.38
C ILE A 392 -14.90 -21.12 -11.08
N GLU A 393 -15.53 -22.09 -10.43
CA GLU A 393 -16.94 -22.06 -10.08
C GLU A 393 -17.12 -21.87 -8.57
N ARG A 394 -18.09 -21.04 -8.19
CA ARG A 394 -18.55 -20.92 -6.81
C ARG A 394 -19.51 -22.06 -6.53
N LEU A 395 -19.11 -22.99 -5.67
CA LEU A 395 -19.95 -24.14 -5.27
C LEU A 395 -20.90 -23.80 -4.12
N TYR A 396 -20.46 -22.89 -3.25
CA TYR A 396 -21.25 -22.42 -2.12
C TYR A 396 -20.76 -21.04 -1.66
N GLU A 397 -21.69 -20.24 -1.15
CA GLU A 397 -21.43 -18.96 -0.50
C GLU A 397 -22.44 -18.75 0.62
N LEU A 398 -21.90 -18.35 1.77
CA LEU A 398 -22.61 -17.88 2.94
C LEU A 398 -22.19 -16.43 3.16
N SER A 399 -23.18 -15.56 3.31
CA SER A 399 -23.00 -14.17 3.66
C SER A 399 -24.15 -13.78 4.59
N GLU A 400 -23.94 -13.91 5.90
CA GLU A 400 -24.98 -13.71 6.90
C GLU A 400 -24.60 -12.62 7.90
N VAL A 401 -25.49 -11.66 8.05
CA VAL A 401 -25.38 -10.60 9.05
C VAL A 401 -25.95 -11.15 10.35
N PHE A 402 -25.21 -11.00 11.44
CA PHE A 402 -25.63 -11.42 12.77
C PHE A 402 -25.41 -10.29 13.77
N GLN A 403 -26.20 -10.27 14.84
CA GLN A 403 -26.28 -9.20 15.84
C GLN A 403 -26.91 -7.87 15.33
N ASN A 404 -27.61 -7.17 16.24
CA ASN A 404 -28.05 -5.76 16.15
C ASN A 404 -29.01 -5.29 15.04
N SER A 405 -29.51 -6.14 14.12
CA SER A 405 -30.49 -5.67 13.10
C SER A 405 -31.66 -6.62 12.83
N ILE A 406 -31.51 -7.90 13.18
CA ILE A 406 -32.58 -8.87 13.24
C ILE A 406 -32.56 -9.39 14.67
N PRO A 407 -33.59 -9.21 15.51
CA PRO A 407 -33.61 -9.64 16.93
C PRO A 407 -33.49 -11.16 17.12
N GLU A 408 -33.27 -11.90 16.04
CA GLU A 408 -33.29 -13.34 16.00
C GLU A 408 -31.87 -13.90 15.95
N LEU A 409 -31.01 -13.54 14.98
CA LEU A 409 -29.72 -14.21 14.76
C LEU A 409 -28.57 -13.60 15.58
N ALA A 410 -28.14 -14.30 16.62
CA ALA A 410 -27.12 -13.85 17.57
C ALA A 410 -25.70 -14.33 17.26
N ALA A 411 -25.56 -15.49 16.62
CA ALA A 411 -24.27 -16.06 16.23
C ALA A 411 -24.43 -17.03 15.06
N VAL A 412 -23.37 -17.16 14.27
CA VAL A 412 -23.27 -18.13 13.17
C VAL A 412 -21.94 -18.87 13.29
N GLU A 413 -21.96 -20.19 13.18
CA GLU A 413 -20.75 -21.03 13.19
C GLU A 413 -20.77 -21.98 11.99
N VAL A 414 -19.64 -22.12 11.29
CA VAL A 414 -19.50 -23.04 10.15
C VAL A 414 -18.52 -24.15 10.52
N ARG A 415 -18.97 -25.40 10.46
CA ARG A 415 -18.11 -26.58 10.65
C ARG A 415 -17.92 -27.34 9.37
N LEU A 416 -16.68 -27.61 9.02
CA LEU A 416 -16.32 -28.39 7.85
C LEU A 416 -15.80 -29.76 8.29
N SER A 417 -16.32 -30.83 7.70
CA SER A 417 -15.75 -32.17 7.87
C SER A 417 -14.31 -32.22 7.32
N PRO A 418 -13.40 -33.06 7.88
CA PRO A 418 -12.01 -33.13 7.41
C PRO A 418 -11.90 -33.51 5.92
N ASP A 419 -12.85 -34.29 5.42
CA ASP A 419 -12.86 -34.70 4.01
C ASP A 419 -13.49 -33.65 3.08
N TRP A 420 -14.05 -32.57 3.64
CA TRP A 420 -14.82 -31.51 2.98
C TRP A 420 -16.08 -32.03 2.28
N LYS A 421 -16.50 -33.28 2.51
CA LYS A 421 -17.73 -33.80 1.88
C LYS A 421 -18.98 -33.27 2.54
N LYS A 422 -18.86 -32.70 3.73
CA LYS A 422 -19.97 -32.09 4.47
C LYS A 422 -19.51 -30.83 5.17
N PHE A 423 -20.33 -29.78 5.15
CA PHE A 423 -20.25 -28.73 6.16
C PHE A 423 -21.62 -28.49 6.79
N THR A 424 -21.61 -27.94 7.99
CA THR A 424 -22.80 -27.60 8.75
C THR A 424 -22.71 -26.16 9.22
N VAL A 425 -23.72 -25.36 8.88
CA VAL A 425 -23.90 -23.99 9.37
C VAL A 425 -24.83 -24.06 10.57
N TYR A 426 -24.36 -23.60 11.73
CA TYR A 426 -25.13 -23.47 12.96
C TYR A 426 -25.51 -22.02 13.15
N ARG A 427 -26.77 -21.77 13.51
CA ARG A 427 -27.34 -20.43 13.72
C ARG A 427 -27.96 -20.37 15.09
N LYS A 428 -27.50 -19.42 15.92
CA LYS A 428 -28.04 -19.18 17.26
C LYS A 428 -29.13 -18.13 17.19
N PHE A 429 -30.30 -18.47 17.71
CA PHE A 429 -31.39 -17.55 17.88
C PHE A 429 -31.58 -17.16 19.34
N ASP A 430 -31.53 -15.86 19.65
CA ASP A 430 -31.68 -15.33 21.02
C ASP A 430 -33.12 -14.96 21.40
N LEU A 431 -34.09 -15.29 20.52
CA LEU A 431 -35.51 -15.25 20.88
C LEU A 431 -35.84 -16.36 21.89
N PRO A 432 -36.67 -16.11 22.92
CA PRO A 432 -37.15 -17.16 23.80
C PRO A 432 -38.04 -18.18 23.06
N PRO A 433 -37.79 -19.51 23.16
CA PRO A 433 -36.65 -20.13 23.82
C PRO A 433 -35.37 -20.02 22.98
N VAL A 434 -34.25 -19.64 23.61
CA VAL A 434 -32.94 -19.57 22.95
C VAL A 434 -32.66 -20.93 22.31
N ARG A 435 -32.41 -20.93 21.00
CA ARG A 435 -32.24 -22.17 20.23
C ARG A 435 -31.09 -22.07 19.25
N TRP A 436 -30.54 -23.23 18.90
CA TRP A 436 -29.62 -23.37 17.78
C TRP A 436 -30.29 -24.19 16.70
N ASP A 437 -30.22 -23.72 15.46
CA ASP A 437 -30.62 -24.49 14.29
C ASP A 437 -29.38 -24.82 13.47
N SER A 438 -29.42 -25.93 12.74
CA SER A 438 -28.31 -26.36 11.88
C SER A 438 -28.78 -26.73 10.49
N GLU A 439 -27.96 -26.37 9.50
CA GLU A 439 -28.15 -26.72 8.10
C GLU A 439 -26.88 -27.37 7.57
N SER A 440 -27.01 -28.61 7.10
CA SER A 440 -25.91 -29.38 6.54
C SER A 440 -25.96 -29.38 5.02
N LYS A 441 -24.81 -29.15 4.40
CA LYS A 441 -24.59 -29.30 2.97
C LYS A 441 -23.59 -30.41 2.70
N CYS A 442 -23.89 -31.29 1.74
CA CYS A 442 -23.05 -32.41 1.36
C CYS A 442 -22.59 -32.27 -0.09
N PHE A 443 -21.31 -32.56 -0.35
CA PHE A 443 -20.70 -32.53 -1.67
C PHE A 443 -21.02 -33.83 -2.42
N ASP A 444 -21.71 -33.71 -3.56
CA ASP A 444 -22.09 -34.85 -4.42
C ASP A 444 -21.02 -35.18 -5.48
N GLY A 445 -19.86 -34.52 -5.44
CA GLY A 445 -18.82 -34.59 -6.46
C GLY A 445 -18.91 -33.49 -7.52
N ARG A 446 -20.00 -32.72 -7.55
CA ARG A 446 -20.21 -31.56 -8.44
C ARG A 446 -20.46 -30.28 -7.66
N ARG A 447 -21.37 -30.30 -6.69
CA ARG A 447 -21.82 -29.14 -5.91
C ARG A 447 -22.18 -29.55 -4.48
N TYR A 448 -22.39 -28.56 -3.62
CA TYR A 448 -22.91 -28.79 -2.27
C TYR A 448 -24.44 -28.70 -2.28
N LEU A 449 -25.10 -29.78 -1.85
CA LEU A 449 -26.56 -29.89 -1.77
C LEU A 449 -27.02 -29.98 -0.31
N GLY A 450 -28.23 -29.50 -0.02
CA GLY A 450 -28.86 -29.70 1.28
C GLY A 450 -29.02 -31.18 1.60
N CYS A 451 -28.46 -31.64 2.71
CA CYS A 451 -28.53 -33.04 3.15
C CYS A 451 -29.01 -33.21 4.60
N GLY A 452 -29.33 -32.12 5.29
CA GLY A 452 -29.95 -32.18 6.61
C GLY A 452 -30.26 -30.79 7.13
N ILE A 453 -31.40 -30.66 7.81
CA ILE A 453 -31.79 -29.47 8.57
C ILE A 453 -32.28 -29.99 9.91
N THR A 454 -31.86 -29.37 11.00
CA THR A 454 -32.29 -29.77 12.35
C THR A 454 -32.46 -28.52 13.20
N GLU A 455 -33.68 -28.32 13.70
CA GLU A 455 -34.02 -27.25 14.63
C GLU A 455 -33.76 -27.68 16.08
N GLY A 456 -33.41 -26.71 16.94
CA GLY A 456 -33.23 -26.97 18.37
C GLY A 456 -32.08 -27.94 18.69
N VAL A 457 -30.99 -27.90 17.93
CA VAL A 457 -29.79 -28.70 18.23
C VAL A 457 -29.07 -28.18 19.47
N PRO A 458 -28.30 -29.02 20.18
CA PRO A 458 -27.39 -28.54 21.22
C PRO A 458 -26.41 -27.52 20.65
N ALA A 459 -25.98 -26.58 21.49
CA ALA A 459 -24.96 -25.61 21.10
C ALA A 459 -23.70 -26.34 20.57
N PRO A 460 -23.13 -25.87 19.45
CA PRO A 460 -21.89 -26.41 18.94
C PRO A 460 -20.77 -26.34 20.00
N LYS A 461 -20.10 -27.47 20.28
CA LYS A 461 -18.99 -27.52 21.25
C LYS A 461 -17.81 -26.72 20.70
N PRO A 462 -17.23 -25.71 21.39
CA PRO A 462 -16.10 -24.94 20.88
C PRO A 462 -15.08 -25.87 20.23
N GLU A 463 -14.70 -25.62 18.98
CA GLU A 463 -13.53 -26.33 18.45
C GLU A 463 -12.39 -26.03 19.40
N ASN A 464 -11.79 -27.08 19.96
CA ASN A 464 -10.53 -26.94 20.66
C ASN A 464 -9.60 -26.27 19.66
N SER A 465 -9.35 -24.98 19.85
CA SER A 465 -8.47 -24.21 18.98
C SER A 465 -7.19 -25.02 18.89
N HIS A 466 -6.90 -25.54 17.70
CA HIS A 466 -5.72 -26.36 17.49
C HIS A 466 -4.51 -25.52 17.90
N ALA A 467 -3.97 -25.82 19.07
CA ALA A 467 -2.68 -25.35 19.51
C ALA A 467 -1.63 -25.98 18.56
N GLY A 468 -1.24 -25.23 17.54
CA GLY A 468 0.02 -25.37 16.82
C GLY A 468 0.03 -26.28 15.58
N SER A 469 0.38 -25.68 14.43
CA SER A 469 1.49 -26.14 13.60
C SER A 469 1.88 -25.05 12.59
N ASN A 470 2.73 -24.10 13.01
CA ASN A 470 3.65 -23.44 12.09
C ASN A 470 4.83 -24.41 11.90
N GLN A 471 4.91 -25.02 10.72
CA GLN A 471 6.18 -25.41 10.11
C GLN A 471 6.26 -24.74 8.74
#